data_AF-A0A7W8T4H2-F1
#
_entry.id   AF-A0A7W8T4H2-F1
#
_cell.length_a   1.000
_cell.length_b   1.000
_cell.length_c   1.000
_cell.angle_alpha   90.00
_cell.angle_beta   90.00
_cell.angle_gamma   90.00
#
_symmetry.space_group_name_H-M   'P 1'
#
loop_
_entity.id
_entity.type
_entity.pdbx_description
1 polymer ?
#
loop_
_entity_poly.entity_id
_entity_poly.type
_entity_poly.pdbx_seq_one_letter_code
_entity_poly.pdbx_strand_id
1 'polypeptide(L)' 'MDTWLGHRDRRYTDRVRLLVEILPALAQEPHFALKGGTAINLFEHDLPRLSVDIDLA' A
#
# COMPACT_ATOMS: atom_id res chain seq x y z
N MET A 1 8.69 28.73 1.34
CA MET A 1 9.23 27.47 0.79
C MET A 1 8.41 26.32 1.35
N ASP A 2 7.14 26.19 0.94
CA ASP A 2 6.20 25.25 1.57
C ASP A 2 5.13 24.74 0.59
N THR A 3 5.56 24.40 -0.62
CA THR A 3 4.68 23.80 -1.65
C THR A 3 5.22 22.46 -2.17
N TRP A 4 6.46 22.12 -1.86
CA TRP A 4 7.12 20.89 -2.32
C TRP A 4 6.86 19.66 -1.43
N LEU A 5 6.62 19.86 -0.12
CA LEU A 5 6.30 18.76 0.82
C LEU A 5 4.84 18.32 0.68
N GLY A 6 3.88 19.25 0.74
CA GLY A 6 2.45 18.91 0.69
C GLY A 6 1.95 18.25 -0.60
N HIS A 7 2.54 18.57 -1.76
CA HIS A 7 2.18 17.91 -3.03
C HIS A 7 2.74 16.49 -3.15
N ARG A 8 3.92 16.23 -2.61
CA ARG A 8 4.55 14.91 -2.64
C ARG A 8 3.83 13.97 -1.68
N ASP A 9 3.46 14.45 -0.49
CA ASP A 9 2.71 13.69 0.50
C ASP A 9 1.34 13.29 -0.03
N ARG A 10 0.62 14.21 -0.69
CA ARG A 10 -0.69 13.88 -1.27
C ARG A 10 -0.62 12.78 -2.33
N ARG A 11 0.35 12.86 -3.25
CA ARG A 11 0.56 11.80 -4.25
C ARG A 11 0.91 10.46 -3.62
N TYR A 12 1.65 10.49 -2.51
CA TYR A 12 2.02 9.30 -1.77
C TYR A 12 0.80 8.68 -1.08
N THR A 13 0.01 9.48 -0.37
CA THR A 13 -1.26 9.05 0.25
C THR A 13 -2.26 8.53 -0.78
N ASP A 14 -2.40 9.19 -1.93
CA ASP A 14 -3.31 8.75 -3.00
C ASP A 14 -2.92 7.36 -3.55
N ARG A 15 -1.62 7.08 -3.68
CA ARG A 15 -1.13 5.75 -4.09
C ARG A 15 -1.39 4.69 -3.03
N VAL A 16 -1.14 4.99 -1.76
CA VAL A 16 -1.43 4.05 -0.67
C VAL A 16 -2.92 3.76 -0.62
N ARG A 17 -3.77 4.78 -0.80
CA ARG A 17 -5.23 4.63 -0.83
C ARG A 17 -5.64 3.69 -1.97
N LEU A 18 -5.12 3.92 -3.18
CA LEU A 18 -5.39 3.04 -4.32
C LEU A 18 -4.94 1.60 -4.05
N LEU A 19 -3.77 1.41 -3.43
CA LEU A 19 -3.27 0.07 -3.08
C LEU A 19 -4.25 -0.65 -2.15
N VAL A 20 -4.70 0.02 -1.08
CA VAL A 20 -5.67 -0.57 -0.14
C VAL A 20 -7.01 -0.84 -0.83
N GLU A 21 -7.47 0.04 -1.71
CA GLU A 21 -8.71 -0.13 -2.49
C GLU A 21 -8.67 -1.36 -3.41
N ILE A 22 -7.51 -1.77 -3.94
CA ILE A 22 -7.41 -2.95 -4.81
C ILE A 22 -7.26 -4.29 -4.07
N LEU A 23 -6.92 -4.29 -2.78
CA LEU A 23 -6.69 -5.53 -2.01
C LEU A 23 -7.88 -6.50 -2.05
N PRO A 24 -9.15 -6.06 -1.93
CA PRO A 24 -10.29 -6.97 -2.02
C PRO A 24 -10.42 -7.65 -3.38
N ALA A 25 -10.06 -6.96 -4.47
CA ALA A 25 -10.08 -7.53 -5.81
C ALA A 25 -8.96 -8.57 -5.97
N LEU A 26 -7.75 -8.28 -5.47
CA LEU A 26 -6.65 -9.25 -5.45
C LEU A 26 -6.97 -10.49 -4.61
N ALA A 27 -7.69 -10.33 -3.50
CA ALA A 27 -8.11 -11.44 -2.66
C ALA A 27 -9.11 -12.40 -3.36
N GLN A 28 -9.75 -11.97 -4.46
CA GLN A 28 -10.59 -12.86 -5.28
C GLN A 28 -9.80 -13.65 -6.32
N GLU A 29 -8.52 -13.32 -6.57
CA GLU A 29 -7.69 -14.04 -7.55
C GLU A 29 -6.96 -15.20 -6.87
N PRO A 30 -7.36 -16.46 -7.12
CA PRO A 30 -6.85 -17.61 -6.36
C PRO A 30 -5.37 -17.93 -6.60
N HIS A 31 -4.76 -17.40 -7.66
CA HIS A 31 -3.37 -17.67 -8.00
C HIS A 31 -2.38 -16.67 -7.38
N PHE A 32 -2.86 -15.63 -6.69
CA PHE A 32 -1.99 -14.64 -6.08
C PHE A 32 -2.07 -14.68 -4.55
N ALA A 33 -0.90 -14.72 -3.92
CA ALA A 33 -0.74 -14.49 -2.50
C ALA A 33 -0.01 -13.15 -2.26
N LEU A 34 -0.60 -12.27 -1.45
CA LEU A 34 0.09 -11.08 -0.98
C LEU A 34 1.22 -11.50 -0.02
N LYS A 35 2.43 -10.97 -0.26
CA LYS A 35 3.61 -11.31 0.54
C LYS A 35 4.49 -10.09 0.83
N GLY A 36 5.68 -10.35 1.39
CA GLY A 36 6.73 -9.36 1.54
C GLY A 36 6.46 -8.29 2.59
N GLY A 37 7.20 -7.19 2.49
CA GLY A 37 7.18 -6.11 3.49
C GLY A 37 5.84 -5.38 3.57
N THR A 38 5.04 -5.39 2.50
CA THR A 38 3.70 -4.81 2.48
C THR A 38 2.69 -5.69 3.22
N ALA A 39 2.73 -7.01 3.05
CA ALA A 39 1.89 -7.92 3.81
C ALA A 39 2.11 -7.79 5.32
N ILE A 40 3.38 -7.79 5.75
CA ILE A 40 3.76 -7.64 7.17
C ILE A 40 3.25 -6.29 7.71
N ASN A 41 3.41 -5.22 6.94
CA ASN A 41 2.99 -3.88 7.36
C ASN A 41 1.47 -3.73 7.52
N LEU A 42 0.68 -4.43 6.71
CA LEU A 42 -0.79 -4.37 6.71
C LEU A 42 -1.44 -5.32 7.74
N PHE A 43 -0.87 -6.52 7.91
CA PHE A 43 -1.55 -7.60 8.64
C PHE A 43 -0.88 -8.01 9.96
N GLU A 44 0.42 -7.75 10.13
CA GLU A 44 1.16 -8.14 11.34
C GLU A 44 1.46 -6.94 12.26
N HIS A 45 1.59 -5.74 11.69
CA HIS A 45 1.89 -4.52 12.43
C HIS A 45 0.78 -3.48 12.29
N ASP A 46 0.71 -2.56 13.24
CA ASP A 46 -0.20 -1.41 13.21
C ASP A 46 0.34 -0.31 12.27
N LEU A 47 0.48 -0.64 10.98
CA LEU A 47 0.88 0.26 9.89
C LEU A 47 1.99 1.28 10.24
N PRO A 48 3.16 0.84 10.76
CA PRO A 48 4.22 1.75 11.24
C PRO A 48 4.84 2.61 10.13
N ARG A 49 4.62 2.25 8.87
CA ARG A 49 4.97 3.06 7.70
C ARG A 49 3.89 2.92 6.63
N LEU A 50 3.80 3.91 5.76
CA LEU A 50 3.04 3.77 4.51
C LEU A 50 3.89 2.97 3.51
N SER A 51 3.25 2.08 2.75
CA SER A 51 3.89 1.31 1.67
C SER A 51 3.14 1.56 0.36
N VAL A 52 3.87 1.70 -0.73
CA VAL A 52 3.32 1.90 -2.08
C VAL A 52 3.58 0.71 -3.01
N ASP A 53 4.29 -0.30 -2.52
CA ASP A 53 4.65 -1.50 -3.28
C ASP A 53 3.68 -2.64 -2.95
N ILE A 54 3.39 -3.50 -3.92
CA ILE A 54 2.60 -4.71 -3.71
C ILE A 54 3.35 -5.92 -4.26
N ASP A 55 3.69 -6.86 -3.38
CA ASP A 55 4.42 -8.07 -3.73
C ASP A 55 3.44 -9.25 -3.79
N LEU A 56 3.32 -9.87 -4.97
CA LEU A 56 2.52 -11.09 -5.16
C LEU A 56 3.44 -12.29 -5.42
N ALA A 57 3.06 -13.46 -4.94
CA ALA A 57 3.62 -14.77 -5.31
C ALA A 57 2.54 -15.68 -5.89
#